data_AF-A0A2U3KUM3-F1
#
_entry.id   AF-A0A2U3KUM3-F1
#
_cell.length_a   1.000
_cell.length_b   1.000
_cell.length_c   1.000
_cell.angle_alpha   90.00
_cell.angle_beta   90.00
_cell.angle_gamma   90.00
#
_symmetry.space_group_name_H-M   'P 1'
#
loop_
_entity.id
_entity.type
_entity.pdbx_description
1 polymer ?
#
loop_
_entity_poly.entity_id
_entity_poly.type
_entity_poly.pdbx_seq_one_letter_code
_entity_poly.pdbx_strand_id
1 'polypeptide(L)'
;MYIHLIDCVSIPIFPNRYGIPELNTGMEASAGAGPKEKPRPRSKFWVYDGITNDLDDLNLWRASMTPRENIYNAVSALQSAAEKIRRIEDEARESLFTKDDPETHRQKLREKTMLLMELPELAGPFCDGMAKDARAEFEKALNSFAMRAEQAWELSSIFYMSALLYPEDYREGDRNDLESFIDRLRIKYLS
;
A
#
# COMPACT_ATOMS: atom_id res chain seq x y z
N MET A 1 -5.94 -57.39 -6.54
CA MET A 1 -6.69 -56.78 -7.65
C MET A 1 -6.24 -55.32 -7.75
N TYR A 2 -5.56 -54.98 -8.84
CA TYR A 2 -5.24 -53.67 -9.45
C TYR A 2 -4.96 -52.38 -8.61
N ILE A 3 -3.65 -52.07 -8.55
CA ILE A 3 -2.89 -50.83 -8.82
C ILE A 3 -3.55 -49.46 -9.18
N HIS A 4 -2.95 -48.41 -8.58
CA HIS A 4 -2.47 -47.11 -9.13
C HIS A 4 -3.37 -45.84 -9.29
N LEU A 5 -2.85 -44.73 -8.72
CA LEU A 5 -2.57 -43.36 -9.32
C LEU A 5 -3.81 -42.58 -9.86
N ILE A 6 -3.91 -41.26 -10.06
CA ILE A 6 -3.10 -40.04 -9.98
C ILE A 6 -4.08 -38.87 -10.23
N ASP A 7 -3.73 -37.67 -9.77
CA ASP A 7 -4.03 -36.32 -10.27
C ASP A 7 -5.41 -35.96 -10.87
N CYS A 8 -6.06 -34.99 -10.21
CA CYS A 8 -7.00 -34.07 -10.85
C CYS A 8 -6.26 -32.78 -11.26
N VAL A 9 -5.80 -32.74 -12.51
CA VAL A 9 -5.62 -31.49 -13.27
C VAL A 9 -6.54 -31.58 -14.48
N SER A 10 -7.44 -30.62 -14.66
CA SER A 10 -7.82 -30.08 -15.98
C SER A 10 -8.94 -29.03 -15.86
N ILE A 11 -8.60 -27.81 -16.30
CA ILE A 11 -9.49 -26.73 -16.71
C ILE A 11 -10.11 -27.11 -18.08
N PRO A 12 -11.35 -26.69 -18.39
CA PRO A 12 -11.58 -25.97 -19.66
C PRO A 12 -12.49 -24.74 -19.47
N ILE A 13 -12.11 -23.56 -19.96
CA ILE A 13 -12.40 -22.98 -21.30
C ILE A 13 -13.89 -22.64 -21.53
N PHE A 14 -14.13 -21.34 -21.76
CA PHE A 14 -15.40 -20.65 -22.09
C PHE A 14 -16.23 -21.29 -23.22
N PRO A 15 -17.52 -20.92 -23.32
CA PRO A 15 -17.87 -20.09 -24.48
C PRO A 15 -18.76 -18.88 -24.15
N ASN A 16 -18.40 -17.75 -24.77
CA ASN A 16 -19.24 -16.57 -24.98
C ASN A 16 -20.40 -16.92 -25.93
N ARG A 17 -21.66 -16.61 -25.56
CA ARG A 17 -22.81 -16.72 -26.47
C ARG A 17 -23.75 -15.53 -26.26
N TYR A 18 -23.66 -14.60 -27.21
CA TYR A 18 -24.45 -13.39 -27.40
C TYR A 18 -25.95 -13.51 -27.07
N GLY A 19 -26.51 -12.43 -26.53
CA GLY A 19 -27.94 -12.12 -26.47
C GLY A 19 -28.17 -10.61 -26.58
N ILE A 20 -28.23 -10.11 -27.82
CA ILE A 20 -28.65 -8.74 -28.16
C ILE A 20 -30.16 -8.77 -28.42
N PRO A 21 -30.94 -7.77 -27.98
CA PRO A 21 -32.21 -7.43 -28.62
C PRO A 21 -32.12 -6.13 -29.44
N GLU A 22 -32.32 -6.28 -30.76
CA GLU A 22 -32.92 -5.29 -31.69
C GLU A 22 -34.38 -5.02 -31.25
N LEU A 23 -35.10 -3.92 -31.46
CA LEU A 23 -35.09 -2.72 -32.33
C LEU A 23 -36.16 -1.77 -31.73
N ASN A 24 -36.00 -0.44 -31.78
CA ASN A 24 -36.89 0.40 -32.62
C ASN A 24 -36.54 1.91 -32.67
N THR A 25 -36.69 2.37 -33.91
CA THR A 25 -36.61 3.66 -34.60
C THR A 25 -37.43 4.84 -34.02
N GLY A 26 -36.88 6.06 -34.13
CA GLY A 26 -37.63 7.23 -34.63
C GLY A 26 -37.66 8.51 -33.78
N MET A 27 -36.90 9.55 -34.18
CA MET A 27 -37.36 10.94 -34.45
C MET A 27 -36.17 11.91 -34.58
N GLU A 28 -36.12 12.59 -35.72
CA GLU A 28 -35.22 13.71 -36.01
C GLU A 28 -35.64 14.99 -35.26
N ALA A 29 -34.67 15.80 -34.85
CA ALA A 29 -34.81 17.26 -34.80
C ALA A 29 -33.44 17.94 -34.80
N SER A 30 -33.37 19.05 -35.53
CA SER A 30 -32.19 19.76 -36.00
C SER A 30 -31.88 21.02 -35.19
N ALA A 31 -30.63 21.50 -35.39
CA ALA A 31 -30.13 22.88 -35.28
C ALA A 31 -29.75 23.46 -33.90
N GLY A 32 -28.58 24.11 -33.86
CA GLY A 32 -28.27 25.19 -32.91
C GLY A 32 -26.84 25.22 -32.38
N ALA A 33 -25.91 25.82 -33.15
CA ALA A 33 -24.60 26.23 -32.64
C ALA A 33 -24.74 27.45 -31.72
N GLY A 34 -24.22 27.36 -30.49
CA GLY A 34 -24.12 28.43 -29.49
C GLY A 34 -22.96 28.14 -28.51
N PRO A 35 -22.37 29.15 -27.85
CA PRO A 35 -20.95 29.19 -27.53
C PRO A 35 -20.53 28.23 -26.40
N LYS A 36 -19.31 27.67 -26.52
CA LYS A 36 -18.67 26.82 -25.51
C LYS A 36 -18.43 27.58 -24.21
N GLU A 37 -19.40 27.53 -23.31
CA GLU A 37 -19.23 27.97 -21.93
C GLU A 37 -18.29 26.98 -21.24
N LYS A 38 -17.09 27.43 -20.87
CA LYS A 38 -16.14 26.59 -20.12
C LYS A 38 -16.77 26.30 -18.75
N PRO A 39 -17.03 25.05 -18.35
CA PRO A 39 -17.59 24.78 -17.05
C PRO A 39 -16.57 25.16 -15.97
N ARG A 40 -16.95 26.11 -15.11
CA ARG A 40 -16.21 26.38 -13.87
C ARG A 40 -16.27 25.12 -12.99
N PRO A 41 -15.18 24.71 -12.33
CA PRO A 41 -15.21 23.51 -11.51
C PRO A 41 -16.17 23.74 -10.33
N ARG A 42 -17.32 23.09 -10.39
CA ARG A 42 -18.28 23.03 -9.29
C ARG A 42 -17.75 22.02 -8.29
N SER A 43 -17.49 22.49 -7.06
CA SER A 43 -17.19 21.61 -5.93
C SER A 43 -18.31 20.59 -5.76
N LYS A 44 -17.95 19.31 -5.73
CA LYS A 44 -18.45 18.24 -4.86
C LYS A 44 -18.18 16.90 -5.52
N PHE A 45 -17.41 16.08 -4.82
CA PHE A 45 -17.82 14.72 -4.43
C PHE A 45 -18.82 14.08 -5.39
N TRP A 46 -18.32 13.31 -6.36
CA TRP A 46 -19.12 12.33 -7.08
C TRP A 46 -18.65 10.93 -6.73
N VAL A 47 -19.65 10.12 -6.44
CA VAL A 47 -19.66 8.68 -6.29
C VAL A 47 -19.06 8.05 -7.56
N TYR A 48 -18.18 7.06 -7.36
CA TYR A 48 -17.55 6.26 -8.41
C TYR A 48 -18.58 5.45 -9.19
N ASP A 49 -18.73 5.75 -10.48
CA ASP A 49 -19.22 4.83 -11.51
C ASP A 49 -18.24 4.89 -12.69
N GLY A 50 -17.53 3.80 -12.94
CA GLY A 50 -16.61 3.65 -14.07
C GLY A 50 -15.14 3.94 -13.72
N ILE A 51 -14.39 2.88 -13.41
CA ILE A 51 -12.93 2.92 -13.25
C ILE A 51 -12.31 3.19 -14.63
N THR A 52 -11.97 4.44 -14.93
CA THR A 52 -10.89 4.74 -15.86
C THR A 52 -9.59 4.40 -15.12
N ASN A 53 -8.90 3.37 -15.60
CA ASN A 53 -7.59 2.97 -15.07
C ASN A 53 -6.49 3.81 -15.74
N ASP A 54 -6.68 5.13 -15.78
CA ASP A 54 -5.69 6.05 -16.33
C ASP A 54 -4.75 6.46 -15.19
N LEU A 55 -3.54 5.89 -15.21
CA LEU A 55 -2.42 6.31 -14.34
C LEU A 55 -2.20 7.83 -14.37
N ASP A 56 -2.61 8.50 -15.46
CA ASP A 56 -2.56 9.94 -15.63
C ASP A 56 -3.52 10.69 -14.70
N ASP A 57 -4.72 10.18 -14.41
CA ASP A 57 -5.67 10.81 -13.48
C ASP A 57 -5.19 10.73 -12.03
N LEU A 58 -4.56 9.61 -11.65
CA LEU A 58 -3.92 9.44 -10.34
C LEU A 58 -2.70 10.35 -10.19
N ASN A 59 -1.91 10.53 -11.25
CA ASN A 59 -0.76 11.44 -11.24
C ASN A 59 -1.19 12.91 -11.25
N LEU A 60 -2.28 13.27 -11.94
CA LEU A 60 -2.89 14.60 -11.91
C LEU A 60 -3.45 14.94 -10.52
N TRP A 61 -4.15 13.99 -9.88
CA TRP A 61 -4.62 14.15 -8.52
C TRP A 61 -3.46 14.36 -7.53
N ARG A 62 -2.39 13.55 -7.63
CA ARG A 62 -1.18 13.71 -6.82
C ARG A 62 -0.50 15.06 -7.02
N ALA A 63 -0.39 15.53 -8.26
CA ALA A 63 0.18 16.83 -8.58
C ALA A 63 -0.65 18.02 -8.07
N SER A 64 -1.94 17.79 -7.79
CA SER A 64 -2.85 18.81 -7.23
C SER A 64 -2.85 18.88 -5.70
N MET A 65 -2.18 17.96 -5.00
CA MET A 65 -2.14 17.91 -3.54
C MET A 65 -1.31 19.04 -2.95
N THR A 66 -1.81 19.60 -1.86
CA THR A 66 -1.04 20.53 -1.04
C THR A 66 0.10 19.81 -0.29
N PRO A 67 1.17 20.52 0.10
CA PRO A 67 2.24 19.92 0.90
C PRO A 67 1.74 19.27 2.21
N ARG A 68 0.70 19.83 2.85
CA ARG A 68 0.12 19.25 4.08
C ARG A 68 -0.63 17.94 3.78
N GLU A 69 -1.38 17.87 2.68
CA GLU A 69 -2.07 16.63 2.26
C GLU A 69 -1.06 15.53 1.89
N ASN A 70 0.02 15.88 1.21
CA ASN A 70 1.11 14.95 0.92
C ASN A 70 1.72 14.37 2.20
N ILE A 71 2.00 15.21 3.19
CA ILE A 71 2.51 14.75 4.50
C ILE A 71 1.48 13.84 5.19
N TYR A 72 0.21 14.21 5.20
CA TYR A 72 -0.85 13.40 5.78
C TYR A 72 -0.93 12.02 5.12
N ASN A 73 -0.89 11.96 3.79
CA ASN A 73 -0.95 10.70 3.04
C ASN A 73 0.27 9.83 3.27
N ALA A 74 1.48 10.42 3.31
CA ALA A 74 2.69 9.68 3.67
C ALA A 74 2.59 9.09 5.08
N VAL A 75 2.19 9.90 6.07
CA VAL A 75 1.98 9.45 7.46
C VAL A 75 0.93 8.34 7.54
N SER A 76 -0.16 8.45 6.77
CA SER A 76 -1.22 7.43 6.71
C SER A 76 -0.72 6.11 6.10
N ALA A 77 0.08 6.17 5.03
CA ALA A 77 0.70 5.01 4.41
C ALA A 77 1.65 4.29 5.39
N LEU A 78 2.50 5.06 6.10
CA LEU A 78 3.41 4.52 7.11
C LEU A 78 2.67 3.93 8.31
N GLN A 79 1.57 4.56 8.75
CA GLN A 79 0.72 4.01 9.80
C GLN A 79 0.11 2.67 9.40
N SER A 80 -0.41 2.58 8.17
CA SER A 80 -0.96 1.33 7.64
C SER A 80 0.12 0.23 7.58
N ALA A 81 1.35 0.59 7.21
CA ALA A 81 2.49 -0.33 7.22
C ALA A 81 2.85 -0.79 8.65
N ALA A 82 2.91 0.13 9.61
CA ALA A 82 3.18 -0.20 11.02
C ALA A 82 2.13 -1.16 11.60
N GLU A 83 0.85 -0.93 11.33
CA GLU A 83 -0.24 -1.83 11.74
C GLU A 83 -0.17 -3.20 11.07
N LYS A 84 0.28 -3.27 9.82
CA LYS A 84 0.53 -4.54 9.12
C LYS A 84 1.73 -5.27 9.74
N ILE A 85 2.80 -4.56 10.10
CA ILE A 85 3.96 -5.14 10.79
C ILE A 85 3.54 -5.75 12.13
N ARG A 86 2.78 -5.03 12.97
CA ARG A 86 2.29 -5.56 14.25
C ARG A 86 1.49 -6.85 14.06
N ARG A 87 0.59 -6.89 13.07
CA ARG A 87 -0.16 -8.11 12.74
C ARG A 87 0.75 -9.27 12.34
N ILE A 88 1.74 -9.02 11.48
CA ILE A 88 2.73 -10.03 11.08
C ILE A 88 3.53 -10.54 12.29
N GLU A 89 3.93 -9.66 13.19
CA GLU A 89 4.66 -10.02 14.43
C GLU A 89 3.80 -10.86 15.37
N ASP A 90 2.52 -10.51 15.50
CA ASP A 90 1.57 -11.26 16.32
C ASP A 90 1.35 -12.68 15.76
N GLU A 91 1.20 -12.81 14.44
CA GLU A 91 1.11 -14.09 13.74
C GLU A 91 2.40 -14.91 13.87
N ALA A 92 3.57 -14.27 13.74
CA ALA A 92 4.88 -14.92 13.90
C ALA A 92 5.06 -15.46 15.33
N ARG A 93 4.61 -14.70 16.32
CA ARG A 93 4.67 -15.09 17.72
C ARG A 93 3.71 -16.25 18.00
N GLU A 94 2.48 -16.17 17.49
CA GLU A 94 1.49 -17.26 17.63
C GLU A 94 1.97 -18.57 16.99
N SER A 95 2.61 -18.50 15.81
CA SER A 95 3.09 -19.72 15.14
C SER A 95 4.16 -20.44 15.97
N LEU A 96 5.04 -19.69 16.65
CA LEU A 96 6.09 -20.26 17.48
C LEU A 96 5.56 -20.81 18.82
N PHE A 97 4.72 -20.05 19.53
CA PHE A 97 4.32 -20.39 20.90
C PHE A 97 3.07 -21.25 21.00
N THR A 98 2.17 -21.20 20.02
CA THR A 98 0.89 -21.93 20.07
C THR A 98 0.85 -23.10 19.10
N LYS A 99 1.43 -22.94 17.90
CA LYS A 99 1.30 -23.90 16.79
C LYS A 99 2.52 -24.80 16.61
N ASP A 100 3.63 -24.50 17.31
CA ASP A 100 4.93 -25.17 17.17
C ASP A 100 5.39 -25.23 15.69
N ASP A 101 5.15 -24.15 14.95
CA ASP A 101 5.45 -24.01 13.54
C ASP A 101 6.57 -22.96 13.32
N PRO A 102 7.84 -23.39 13.41
CA PRO A 102 8.98 -22.51 13.21
C PRO A 102 9.14 -22.06 11.75
N GLU A 103 8.55 -22.75 10.76
CA GLU A 103 8.67 -22.33 9.36
C GLU A 103 7.76 -21.15 9.07
N THR A 104 6.51 -21.19 9.55
CA THR A 104 5.62 -20.02 9.49
C THR A 104 6.21 -18.83 10.24
N HIS A 105 6.89 -19.07 11.38
CA HIS A 105 7.56 -17.98 12.12
C HIS A 105 8.63 -17.28 11.26
N ARG A 106 9.49 -18.06 10.59
CA ARG A 106 10.53 -17.52 9.70
C ARG A 106 9.91 -16.78 8.51
N GLN A 107 8.88 -17.36 7.91
CA GLN A 107 8.19 -16.75 6.78
C GLN A 107 7.57 -15.40 7.15
N LYS A 108 6.96 -15.29 8.33
CA LYS A 108 6.41 -14.02 8.82
C LYS A 108 7.48 -12.96 9.08
N LEU A 109 8.62 -13.34 9.66
CA LEU A 109 9.74 -12.40 9.84
C LEU A 109 10.34 -11.94 8.51
N ARG A 110 10.36 -12.81 7.49
CA ARG A 110 10.70 -12.43 6.12
C ARG A 110 9.70 -11.44 5.54
N GLU A 111 8.40 -11.68 5.70
CA GLU A 111 7.33 -10.75 5.27
C GLU A 111 7.47 -9.37 5.93
N LYS A 112 7.73 -9.31 7.25
CA LYS A 112 8.03 -8.06 7.96
C LYS A 112 9.22 -7.34 7.35
N THR A 113 10.30 -8.07 7.09
CA THR A 113 11.54 -7.51 6.54
C THR A 113 11.31 -6.93 5.15
N MET A 114 10.60 -7.64 4.28
CA MET A 114 10.23 -7.16 2.95
C MET A 114 9.39 -5.87 3.02
N LEU A 115 8.39 -5.84 3.89
CA LEU A 115 7.56 -4.64 4.07
C LEU A 115 8.37 -3.43 4.55
N LEU A 116 9.41 -3.65 5.36
CA LEU A 116 10.32 -2.59 5.80
C LEU A 116 11.21 -2.08 4.68
N MET A 117 11.65 -2.97 3.78
CA MET A 117 12.40 -2.59 2.58
C MET A 117 11.55 -1.75 1.62
N GLU A 118 10.25 -2.04 1.52
CA GLU A 118 9.30 -1.34 0.62
C GLU A 118 8.77 0.00 1.15
N LEU A 119 9.18 0.44 2.34
CA LEU A 119 8.70 1.70 2.93
C LEU A 119 9.00 2.95 2.06
N PRO A 120 10.20 3.11 1.46
CA PRO A 120 10.48 4.22 0.55
C PRO A 120 9.54 4.25 -0.65
N GLU A 121 9.18 3.11 -1.21
CA GLU A 121 8.28 3.00 -2.36
C GLU A 121 6.82 3.32 -1.96
N LEU A 122 6.41 2.90 -0.76
CA LEU A 122 5.06 3.15 -0.25
C LEU A 122 4.80 4.64 0.03
N ALA A 123 5.78 5.33 0.61
CA ALA A 123 5.64 6.74 1.00
C ALA A 123 6.27 7.73 0.00
N GLY A 124 7.16 7.26 -0.87
CA GLY A 124 7.90 8.06 -1.86
C GLY A 124 7.02 8.92 -2.77
N PRO A 125 5.91 8.41 -3.33
CA PRO A 125 5.02 9.19 -4.18
C PRO A 125 4.45 10.44 -3.52
N PHE A 126 4.34 10.46 -2.20
CA PHE A 126 3.87 11.62 -1.44
C PHE A 126 5.01 12.58 -1.07
N CYS A 127 6.26 12.12 -1.07
CA CYS A 127 7.42 12.92 -0.71
C CYS A 127 7.73 14.02 -1.76
N ASP A 128 7.38 13.80 -3.02
CA ASP A 128 7.67 14.74 -4.12
C ASP A 128 6.95 16.09 -3.98
N GLY A 129 5.76 16.11 -3.39
CA GLY A 129 4.99 17.32 -3.17
C GLY A 129 5.21 17.99 -1.81
N MET A 130 6.20 17.53 -1.03
CA MET A 130 6.54 18.11 0.27
C MET A 130 7.55 19.26 0.16
N ALA A 131 7.62 20.10 1.20
CA ALA A 131 8.72 21.05 1.34
C ALA A 131 10.06 20.30 1.48
N LYS A 132 11.14 20.89 0.94
CA LYS A 132 12.47 20.26 0.87
C LYS A 132 12.95 19.65 2.19
N ASP A 133 12.78 20.37 3.29
CA ASP A 133 13.23 19.92 4.61
C ASP A 133 12.42 18.73 5.13
N ALA A 134 11.10 18.74 4.91
CA ALA A 134 10.23 17.63 5.26
C ALA A 134 10.55 16.40 4.40
N ARG A 135 10.65 16.58 3.08
CA ARG A 135 11.05 15.53 2.14
C ARG A 135 12.35 14.85 2.57
N ALA A 136 13.39 15.63 2.87
CA ALA A 136 14.69 15.10 3.26
C ALA A 136 14.64 14.30 4.58
N GLU A 137 13.81 14.72 5.54
CA GLU A 137 13.61 13.99 6.79
C GLU A 137 12.90 12.64 6.55
N PHE A 138 11.86 12.63 5.72
CA PHE A 138 11.16 11.40 5.32
C PHE A 138 12.11 10.44 4.59
N GLU A 139 12.71 10.88 3.49
CA GLU A 139 13.60 10.03 2.67
C GLU A 139 14.76 9.45 3.51
N LYS A 140 15.39 10.26 4.36
CA LYS A 140 16.48 9.79 5.23
C LYS A 140 16.01 8.69 6.18
N ALA A 141 14.86 8.86 6.83
CA ALA A 141 14.34 7.89 7.77
C ALA A 141 13.90 6.59 7.06
N LEU A 142 13.16 6.70 5.96
CA LEU A 142 12.67 5.55 5.19
C LEU A 142 13.83 4.72 4.63
N ASN A 143 14.83 5.38 4.04
CA ASN A 143 16.02 4.70 3.55
C ASN A 143 16.81 4.03 4.69
N SER A 144 16.84 4.64 5.89
CA SER A 144 17.48 4.00 7.04
C SER A 144 16.76 2.74 7.51
N PHE A 145 15.42 2.71 7.46
CA PHE A 145 14.65 1.50 7.77
C PHE A 145 14.86 0.42 6.72
N ALA A 146 14.75 0.78 5.44
CA ALA A 146 14.95 -0.13 4.33
C ALA A 146 16.36 -0.75 4.34
N MET A 147 17.40 0.07 4.51
CA MET A 147 18.79 -0.41 4.59
C MET A 147 19.02 -1.39 5.75
N ARG A 148 18.45 -1.13 6.94
CA ARG A 148 18.55 -2.08 8.07
C ARG A 148 17.85 -3.40 7.75
N ALA A 149 16.70 -3.33 7.08
CA ALA A 149 15.94 -4.50 6.66
C ALA A 149 16.67 -5.30 5.56
N GLU A 150 17.27 -4.63 4.58
CA GLU A 150 18.12 -5.25 3.56
C GLU A 150 19.30 -6.00 4.19
N GLN A 151 20.00 -5.38 5.13
CA GLN A 151 21.10 -6.06 5.84
C GLN A 151 20.62 -7.31 6.58
N ALA A 152 19.47 -7.26 7.26
CA ALA A 152 18.90 -8.43 7.91
C ALA A 152 18.49 -9.52 6.91
N TRP A 153 17.98 -9.10 5.74
CA TRP A 153 17.62 -9.99 4.63
C TRP A 153 18.83 -10.70 4.04
N GLU A 154 19.89 -9.96 3.70
CA GLU A 154 21.14 -10.50 3.15
C GLU A 154 21.79 -11.51 4.10
N LEU A 155 21.79 -11.21 5.39
CA LEU A 155 22.31 -12.13 6.41
C LEU A 155 21.43 -13.37 6.62
N SER A 156 20.21 -13.39 6.05
CA SER A 156 19.21 -14.43 6.26
C SER A 156 19.00 -14.77 7.74
N SER A 157 19.18 -13.78 8.62
CA SER A 157 19.24 -14.00 10.06
C SER A 157 17.93 -13.65 10.73
N ILE A 158 17.24 -14.69 11.18
CA ILE A 158 15.97 -14.61 11.92
C ILE A 158 16.10 -13.73 13.16
N PHE A 159 17.25 -13.78 13.85
CA PHE A 159 17.53 -12.93 15.00
C PHE A 159 17.53 -11.45 14.60
N TYR A 160 18.29 -11.07 13.57
CA TYR A 160 18.33 -9.68 13.10
C TYR A 160 16.95 -9.22 12.59
N MET A 161 16.24 -10.06 11.82
CA MET A 161 14.88 -9.75 11.34
C MET A 161 13.90 -9.52 12.49
N SER A 162 13.98 -10.32 13.56
CA SER A 162 13.12 -10.16 14.74
C SER A 162 13.37 -8.84 15.47
N ALA A 163 14.64 -8.40 15.55
CA ALA A 163 15.05 -7.18 16.24
C ALA A 163 14.83 -5.89 15.42
N LEU A 164 14.44 -5.96 14.15
CA LEU A 164 14.14 -4.77 13.34
C LEU A 164 13.08 -3.92 14.04
N LEU A 165 13.31 -2.60 14.09
CA LEU A 165 12.52 -1.56 14.77
C LEU A 165 12.63 -1.47 16.30
N TYR A 166 13.37 -2.37 16.95
CA TYR A 166 13.44 -2.42 18.40
C TYR A 166 14.85 -2.05 18.88
N PRO A 167 15.02 -0.89 19.55
CA PRO A 167 16.28 -0.55 20.19
C PRO A 167 16.56 -1.46 21.40
N GLU A 168 17.79 -1.45 21.89
CA GLU A 168 18.22 -2.33 22.99
C GLU A 168 17.46 -2.11 24.30
N ASP A 169 16.93 -0.91 24.51
CA ASP A 169 16.15 -0.53 25.68
C ASP A 169 14.63 -0.70 25.52
N TYR A 170 14.19 -1.30 24.39
CA TYR A 170 12.77 -1.56 24.12
C TYR A 170 12.12 -2.45 25.18
N ARG A 171 10.87 -2.12 25.55
CA ARG A 171 10.03 -2.95 26.40
C ARG A 171 8.75 -3.32 25.68
N GLU A 172 8.24 -4.51 25.97
CA GLU A 172 6.99 -4.98 25.41
C GLU A 172 5.85 -4.01 25.73
N GLY A 173 5.08 -3.62 24.70
CA GLY A 173 4.04 -2.60 24.78
C GLY A 173 4.51 -1.18 24.44
N ASP A 174 5.82 -0.91 24.39
CA ASP A 174 6.32 0.37 23.92
C ASP A 174 6.13 0.51 22.40
N ARG A 175 6.20 1.77 21.96
CA ARG A 175 6.22 2.10 20.53
C ARG A 175 7.54 1.69 19.91
N ASN A 176 7.47 1.07 18.74
CA ASN A 176 8.68 0.73 17.98
C ASN A 176 9.27 1.99 17.29
N ASP A 177 10.45 1.85 16.69
CA ASP A 177 11.14 2.97 16.01
C ASP A 177 10.28 3.62 14.92
N LEU A 178 9.52 2.83 14.16
CA LEU A 178 8.67 3.30 13.07
C LEU A 178 7.45 4.06 13.61
N GLU A 179 6.76 3.52 14.60
CA GLU A 179 5.63 4.16 15.29
C GLU A 179 6.08 5.48 15.95
N SER A 180 7.23 5.47 16.61
CA SER A 180 7.84 6.66 17.20
C SER A 180 8.19 7.71 16.15
N PHE A 181 8.67 7.28 14.98
CA PHE A 181 8.91 8.18 13.84
C PHE A 181 7.61 8.81 13.32
N ILE A 182 6.57 8.01 13.13
CA ILE A 182 5.24 8.47 12.68
C ILE A 182 4.67 9.52 13.64
N ASP A 183 4.78 9.32 14.96
CA ASP A 183 4.32 10.30 15.95
C ASP A 183 5.07 11.63 15.84
N ARG A 184 6.40 11.58 15.71
CA ARG A 184 7.21 12.80 15.55
C ARG A 184 6.77 13.59 14.32
N LEU A 185 6.51 12.91 13.21
CA LEU A 185 6.02 13.54 11.98
C LEU A 185 4.63 14.17 12.18
N ARG A 186 3.71 13.47 12.87
CA ARG A 186 2.38 14.01 13.19
C ARG A 186 2.47 15.27 14.03
N ILE A 187 3.24 15.23 15.11
CA ILE A 187 3.42 16.38 16.01
C ILE A 187 4.08 17.56 15.28
N LYS A 188 5.04 17.29 14.40
CA LYS A 188 5.80 18.36 13.75
C LYS A 188 5.05 19.03 12.59
N TYR A 189 4.29 18.27 11.81
CA TYR A 189 3.75 18.75 10.54
C TYR A 189 2.21 18.75 10.45
N LEU A 190 1.53 18.01 11.33
CA LEU A 190 0.08 17.82 11.28
C LEU A 190 -0.64 18.29 12.55
N SER A 191 0.10 18.82 13.53
CA SER A 191 -0.48 19.55 14.67
C SER A 191 -1.15 20.85 14.26
#